data_AF-A0A2N2HGY9-F1
#
_entry.id   AF-A0A2N2HGY9-F1
#
_cell.length_a   1.000
_cell.length_b   1.000
_cell.length_c   1.000
_cell.angle_alpha   90.00
_cell.angle_beta   90.00
_cell.angle_gamma   90.00
#
_symmetry.space_group_name_H-M   'P 1'
#
loop_
_entity.id
_entity.type
_entity.pdbx_description
1 polymer ?
#
loop_
_entity_poly.entity_id
_entity_poly.type
_entity_poly.pdbx_seq_one_letter_code
_entity_poly.pdbx_strand_id
1 'polypeptide(L)'
;GDGFILPGDANEACDDGNNQSGDGCSATCEVESGFTCAPEVSSAGSTLELPIVLRDFQTSHPDMEGNLGVDLGIVQQQLGPDRKPQYAHGANATATVNSQATFDQWYRDVSGVNQTALQTLVFSQLGSGEYQYNNGNFFPLDGLLFGNEGNAHNFHFTSEVRYWFEYKGGEQLAFTGDDDVWVFVAGRLAVDLGGVHGAMSGQVTLDAAAAATFGLTVGQVYEIVVFQAERHTTQSNYRLTLSNFNSVKSKCDWLCGDGIVTKYEACDDGVNDGSYGSCMPGCQLRGPYCGDGVQQETEGEECDDGLNLSVYGGCAPGCKLGGSCGDGVVDSLFGEQCDDGVNDGGYGECTEECKLGPRCGDGELQSEEGETCDDGNRVSGDGCSANCKTEAPR
;
A
#
# COMPACT_ATOMS: atom_id res chain seq x y z
N GLY A 1 -4.26 -7.22 4.70
CA GLY A 1 -4.68 -8.30 5.60
C GLY A 1 -3.48 -9.01 6.17
N ASP A 2 -3.62 -10.31 6.38
CA ASP A 2 -2.63 -11.22 6.92
C ASP A 2 -1.80 -11.93 5.82
N GLY A 3 -2.04 -11.57 4.56
CA GLY A 3 -1.36 -12.07 3.38
C GLY A 3 -2.07 -13.24 2.72
N PHE A 4 -3.35 -13.49 3.05
CA PHE A 4 -4.12 -14.63 2.56
C PHE A 4 -5.51 -14.21 2.10
N ILE A 5 -5.87 -14.58 0.86
CA ILE A 5 -7.29 -14.59 0.45
C ILE A 5 -7.81 -16.02 0.56
N LEU A 6 -8.82 -16.22 1.41
CA LEU A 6 -9.52 -17.50 1.50
C LEU A 6 -10.40 -17.73 0.25
N PRO A 7 -10.34 -18.91 -0.42
CA PRO A 7 -11.23 -19.22 -1.53
C PRO A 7 -12.70 -19.19 -1.09
N GLY A 8 -13.49 -18.34 -1.73
CA GLY A 8 -14.90 -18.16 -1.41
C GLY A 8 -15.18 -17.15 -0.29
N ASP A 9 -14.15 -16.48 0.25
CA ASP A 9 -14.37 -15.29 1.05
C ASP A 9 -14.81 -14.14 0.14
N ALA A 10 -16.04 -13.70 0.33
CA ALA A 10 -16.61 -12.58 -0.41
C ALA A 10 -16.30 -11.23 0.25
N ASN A 11 -15.68 -11.24 1.44
CA ASN A 11 -15.36 -10.03 2.20
C ASN A 11 -13.95 -9.50 1.90
N GLU A 12 -13.11 -10.28 1.21
CA GLU A 12 -11.71 -9.96 0.96
C GLU A 12 -11.41 -10.17 -0.53
N ALA A 13 -11.23 -9.07 -1.26
CA ALA A 13 -10.97 -9.05 -2.70
C ALA A 13 -9.48 -9.08 -3.04
N CYS A 14 -8.63 -8.66 -2.10
CA CYS A 14 -7.17 -8.70 -2.17
C CYS A 14 -6.59 -8.95 -0.77
N ASP A 15 -5.38 -9.49 -0.66
CA ASP A 15 -4.60 -9.43 0.57
C ASP A 15 -3.11 -9.48 0.28
N ASP A 16 -2.42 -8.35 0.44
CA ASP A 16 -1.00 -8.17 0.15
C ASP A 16 -0.09 -8.32 1.40
N GLY A 17 -0.68 -8.69 2.55
CA GLY A 17 0.05 -8.97 3.79
C GLY A 17 0.35 -7.77 4.66
N ASN A 18 -0.31 -6.63 4.45
CA ASN A 18 -0.14 -5.47 5.31
C ASN A 18 -1.47 -4.70 5.54
N ASN A 19 -1.44 -3.60 6.28
CA ASN A 19 -2.62 -2.75 6.58
C ASN A 19 -2.44 -1.30 6.09
N GLN A 20 -1.61 -1.13 5.06
CA GLN A 20 -1.39 0.13 4.36
C GLN A 20 -2.50 0.33 3.33
N SER A 21 -2.66 1.56 2.87
CA SER A 21 -3.55 1.85 1.75
C SER A 21 -2.79 2.70 0.74
N GLY A 22 -3.24 2.67 -0.50
CA GLY A 22 -2.60 3.28 -1.67
C GLY A 22 -1.52 2.40 -2.31
N ASP A 23 -1.32 1.16 -1.90
CA ASP A 23 -0.43 0.16 -2.51
C ASP A 23 -1.19 -0.92 -3.32
N GLY A 24 -2.50 -0.72 -3.51
CA GLY A 24 -3.34 -1.53 -4.39
C GLY A 24 -4.24 -2.52 -3.66
N CYS A 25 -3.93 -2.83 -2.40
CA CYS A 25 -4.85 -3.51 -1.50
C CYS A 25 -5.13 -2.65 -0.28
N SER A 26 -6.39 -2.31 -0.05
CA SER A 26 -6.76 -1.42 1.05
C SER A 26 -6.60 -2.10 2.43
N ALA A 27 -6.59 -1.28 3.48
CA ALA A 27 -6.61 -1.74 4.88
C ALA A 27 -7.85 -2.59 5.23
N THR A 28 -8.90 -2.54 4.41
CA THR A 28 -10.12 -3.36 4.55
C THR A 28 -10.18 -4.49 3.51
N CYS A 29 -9.05 -4.79 2.87
CA CYS A 29 -8.88 -5.91 1.95
C CYS A 29 -9.76 -5.84 0.68
N GLU A 30 -10.07 -4.62 0.27
CA GLU A 30 -10.68 -4.30 -1.03
C GLU A 30 -9.59 -3.86 -2.04
N VAL A 31 -9.71 -4.29 -3.30
CA VAL A 31 -8.84 -3.82 -4.39
C VAL A 31 -9.05 -2.33 -4.61
N GLU A 32 -7.97 -1.55 -4.55
CA GLU A 32 -8.04 -0.11 -4.71
C GLU A 32 -8.24 0.29 -6.18
N SER A 33 -8.95 1.40 -6.41
CA SER A 33 -9.13 1.92 -7.77
C SER A 33 -7.79 2.33 -8.38
N GLY A 34 -7.57 2.02 -9.66
CA GLY A 34 -6.26 2.20 -10.31
C GLY A 34 -5.33 1.01 -10.20
N PHE A 35 -5.76 -0.11 -9.60
CA PHE A 35 -4.94 -1.30 -9.40
C PHE A 35 -5.63 -2.58 -9.90
N THR A 36 -4.81 -3.55 -10.29
CA THR A 36 -5.21 -4.93 -10.47
C THR A 36 -4.41 -5.82 -9.52
N CYS A 37 -5.09 -6.67 -8.77
CA CYS A 37 -4.43 -7.63 -7.89
C CYS A 37 -4.51 -9.04 -8.48
N ALA A 38 -3.38 -9.74 -8.48
CA ALA A 38 -3.29 -11.14 -8.90
C ALA A 38 -2.69 -11.98 -7.76
N PRO A 39 -3.10 -13.24 -7.61
CA PRO A 39 -2.45 -14.16 -6.71
C PRO A 39 -1.00 -14.37 -7.15
N GLU A 40 -0.05 -13.92 -6.34
CA GLU A 40 1.36 -14.27 -6.44
C GLU A 40 1.68 -15.33 -5.40
N VAL A 41 2.10 -16.50 -5.88
CA VAL A 41 2.75 -17.49 -5.01
C VAL A 41 3.97 -16.79 -4.44
N SER A 42 4.02 -16.59 -3.13
CA SER A 42 5.15 -15.94 -2.46
C SER A 42 6.32 -16.91 -2.42
N SER A 43 6.92 -17.20 -3.57
CA SER A 43 8.23 -17.82 -3.64
C SER A 43 9.27 -16.71 -3.49
N ALA A 44 9.71 -16.45 -2.25
CA ALA A 44 10.99 -15.77 -1.88
C ALA A 44 10.91 -14.89 -0.63
N GLY A 45 10.15 -15.27 0.40
CA GLY A 45 10.48 -14.85 1.76
C GLY A 45 11.53 -15.80 2.34
N SER A 46 12.68 -15.30 2.79
CA SER A 46 13.64 -16.08 3.60
C SER A 46 13.06 -16.48 4.97
N THR A 47 11.95 -15.84 5.35
CA THR A 47 11.22 -16.08 6.58
C THR A 47 9.72 -16.18 6.31
N LEU A 48 9.02 -16.94 7.17
CA LEU A 48 7.56 -17.00 7.25
C LEU A 48 7.17 -16.55 8.67
N GLU A 49 6.24 -15.61 8.79
CA GLU A 49 5.80 -15.08 10.08
C GLU A 49 4.38 -15.56 10.38
N LEU A 50 4.19 -16.26 11.51
CA LEU A 50 2.88 -16.72 11.95
C LEU A 50 2.52 -16.12 13.30
N PRO A 51 1.31 -15.56 13.46
CA PRO A 51 0.83 -15.14 14.77
C PRO A 51 0.65 -16.35 15.68
N ILE A 52 0.98 -16.17 16.95
CA ILE A 52 0.75 -17.16 18.02
C ILE A 52 -0.06 -16.51 19.12
N VAL A 53 -1.14 -17.19 19.51
CA VAL A 53 -1.95 -16.82 20.66
C VAL A 53 -1.48 -17.64 21.85
N LEU A 54 -0.99 -16.96 22.88
CA LEU A 54 -0.54 -17.58 24.13
C LEU A 54 -1.55 -17.28 25.23
N ARG A 55 -1.88 -18.26 26.06
CA ARG A 55 -2.73 -18.07 27.24
C ARG A 55 -1.99 -18.56 28.47
N ASP A 56 -1.72 -17.65 29.37
CA ASP A 56 -1.02 -17.90 30.63
C ASP A 56 -2.00 -18.32 31.72
N PHE A 57 -1.63 -19.36 32.47
CA PHE A 57 -2.41 -19.93 33.56
C PHE A 57 -1.61 -19.84 34.85
N GLN A 58 -2.33 -19.80 35.98
CA GLN A 58 -1.69 -19.96 37.27
C GLN A 58 -1.42 -21.44 37.55
N THR A 59 -0.36 -21.73 38.28
CA THR A 59 0.00 -23.08 38.79
C THR A 59 -1.09 -23.70 39.66
N SER A 60 -2.05 -22.89 40.13
CA SER A 60 -3.23 -23.38 40.86
C SER A 60 -4.31 -24.00 39.97
N HIS A 61 -4.22 -23.85 38.64
CA HIS A 61 -5.15 -24.46 37.71
C HIS A 61 -5.01 -25.99 37.76
N PRO A 62 -6.10 -26.77 37.89
CA PRO A 62 -6.02 -28.21 38.14
C PRO A 62 -5.24 -29.01 37.09
N ASP A 63 -5.23 -28.54 35.84
CA ASP A 63 -4.56 -29.22 34.73
C ASP A 63 -3.15 -28.70 34.42
N MET A 64 -2.67 -27.65 35.11
CA MET A 64 -1.34 -27.06 34.90
C MET A 64 -0.42 -27.56 36.01
N GLU A 65 0.44 -28.53 35.68
CA GLU A 65 1.05 -29.52 36.59
C GLU A 65 0.08 -30.63 37.05
N GLY A 66 0.53 -31.89 36.94
CA GLY A 66 -0.31 -33.05 37.18
C GLY A 66 0.43 -34.38 37.05
N ASN A 67 -0.32 -35.46 36.83
CA ASN A 67 0.30 -36.77 36.59
C ASN A 67 1.09 -36.76 35.29
N LEU A 68 2.27 -37.39 35.30
CA LEU A 68 3.11 -37.54 34.13
C LEU A 68 2.70 -38.79 33.34
N GLY A 69 2.66 -38.67 32.02
CA GLY A 69 2.41 -39.77 31.12
C GLY A 69 1.81 -39.33 29.79
N VAL A 70 2.02 -40.18 28.78
CA VAL A 70 1.31 -40.09 27.49
C VAL A 70 -0.16 -40.39 27.72
N ASP A 71 -1.04 -39.52 27.21
CA ASP A 71 -2.49 -39.56 27.37
C ASP A 71 -3.15 -39.18 26.04
N LEU A 72 -3.10 -40.12 25.09
CA LEU A 72 -3.69 -39.93 23.76
C LEU A 72 -5.21 -39.99 23.83
N GLY A 73 -5.87 -39.29 22.91
CA GLY A 73 -7.32 -39.29 22.79
C GLY A 73 -8.04 -38.32 23.73
N ILE A 74 -7.33 -37.42 24.42
CA ILE A 74 -7.93 -36.34 25.24
C ILE A 74 -8.95 -35.54 24.42
N VAL A 75 -8.66 -35.29 23.14
CA VAL A 75 -9.48 -34.47 22.24
C VAL A 75 -10.28 -35.30 21.25
N GLN A 76 -11.45 -34.80 20.87
CA GLN A 76 -12.26 -35.40 19.82
C GLN A 76 -11.58 -35.29 18.46
N GLN A 77 -12.00 -36.17 17.55
CA GLN A 77 -11.49 -36.20 16.17
C GLN A 77 -11.83 -34.96 15.33
N GLN A 78 -12.77 -34.13 15.80
CA GLN A 78 -13.20 -32.91 15.13
C GLN A 78 -13.18 -31.72 16.10
N LEU A 79 -12.74 -30.57 15.59
CA LEU A 79 -12.86 -29.31 16.31
C LEU A 79 -14.33 -28.96 16.57
N GLY A 80 -14.57 -28.21 17.64
CA GLY A 80 -15.88 -27.69 17.98
C GLY A 80 -16.37 -26.61 17.02
N PRO A 81 -17.64 -26.18 17.14
CA PRO A 81 -18.19 -25.07 16.36
C PRO A 81 -17.41 -23.75 16.52
N ASP A 82 -16.70 -23.58 17.63
CA ASP A 82 -15.82 -22.45 17.92
C ASP A 82 -14.38 -22.63 17.42
N ARG A 83 -14.14 -23.70 16.64
CA ARG A 83 -12.84 -24.09 16.07
C ARG A 83 -11.77 -24.37 17.13
N LYS A 84 -12.16 -24.81 18.33
CA LYS A 84 -11.25 -25.26 19.41
C LYS A 84 -11.32 -26.77 19.62
N PRO A 85 -10.28 -27.38 20.22
CA PRO A 85 -10.33 -28.79 20.61
C PRO A 85 -11.49 -29.02 21.58
N GLN A 86 -12.17 -30.16 21.41
CA GLN A 86 -13.24 -30.59 22.30
C GLN A 86 -12.77 -31.79 23.10
N TYR A 87 -13.06 -31.81 24.39
CA TYR A 87 -12.74 -32.96 25.24
C TYR A 87 -13.52 -34.21 24.82
N ALA A 88 -12.84 -35.37 24.75
CA ALA A 88 -13.43 -36.61 24.25
C ALA A 88 -14.05 -37.50 25.34
N HIS A 89 -13.77 -37.26 26.62
CA HIS A 89 -14.11 -38.18 27.71
C HIS A 89 -15.36 -37.79 28.51
N GLY A 90 -16.07 -36.75 28.07
CA GLY A 90 -17.28 -36.25 28.73
C GLY A 90 -17.01 -35.88 30.19
N ALA A 91 -17.83 -36.38 31.12
CA ALA A 91 -17.67 -36.07 32.54
C ALA A 91 -16.50 -36.81 33.23
N ASN A 92 -15.82 -37.74 32.56
CA ASN A 92 -14.73 -38.52 33.15
C ASN A 92 -13.41 -37.77 33.01
N ALA A 93 -12.54 -37.87 34.02
CA ALA A 93 -11.14 -37.45 33.91
C ALA A 93 -10.34 -38.41 33.00
N THR A 94 -9.18 -37.94 32.51
CA THR A 94 -8.16 -38.80 31.90
C THR A 94 -6.97 -38.97 32.85
N ALA A 95 -5.84 -39.51 32.36
CA ALA A 95 -4.66 -39.65 33.19
C ALA A 95 -4.07 -38.29 33.60
N THR A 96 -4.14 -37.31 32.70
CA THR A 96 -3.49 -35.99 32.87
C THR A 96 -4.46 -34.81 32.84
N VAL A 97 -5.76 -35.02 32.59
CA VAL A 97 -6.79 -33.95 32.56
C VAL A 97 -7.87 -34.23 33.59
N ASN A 98 -8.18 -33.25 34.44
CA ASN A 98 -9.09 -33.41 35.57
C ASN A 98 -10.55 -33.54 35.15
N SER A 99 -11.00 -32.74 34.18
CA SER A 99 -12.39 -32.74 33.74
C SER A 99 -12.56 -32.02 32.40
N GLN A 100 -13.71 -32.23 31.76
CA GLN A 100 -14.12 -31.39 30.63
C GLN A 100 -14.15 -29.90 30.98
N ALA A 101 -14.61 -29.54 32.19
CA ALA A 101 -14.78 -28.14 32.58
C ALA A 101 -13.45 -27.38 32.72
N THR A 102 -12.37 -28.06 33.11
CA THR A 102 -11.02 -27.48 33.19
C THR A 102 -10.38 -27.47 31.81
N PHE A 103 -10.54 -28.53 31.01
CA PHE A 103 -10.06 -28.57 29.62
C PHE A 103 -10.68 -27.48 28.74
N ASP A 104 -11.98 -27.20 28.90
CA ASP A 104 -12.69 -26.18 28.12
C ASP A 104 -12.11 -24.77 28.31
N GLN A 105 -11.26 -24.55 29.33
CA GLN A 105 -10.60 -23.28 29.62
C GLN A 105 -9.27 -23.10 28.85
N TRP A 106 -8.66 -24.17 28.34
CA TRP A 106 -7.29 -24.16 27.81
C TRP A 106 -7.06 -23.21 26.63
N TYR A 107 -8.00 -23.19 25.68
CA TYR A 107 -7.87 -22.41 24.43
C TYR A 107 -8.94 -21.33 24.28
N ARG A 108 -9.48 -20.87 25.42
CA ARG A 108 -10.52 -19.84 25.51
C ARG A 108 -10.14 -18.83 26.57
N ASP A 109 -10.48 -17.57 26.32
CA ASP A 109 -10.20 -16.48 27.26
C ASP A 109 -11.24 -16.54 28.38
N VAL A 110 -10.81 -16.94 29.58
CA VAL A 110 -11.68 -17.16 30.73
C VAL A 110 -11.26 -16.24 31.85
N SER A 111 -12.12 -15.27 32.17
CA SER A 111 -11.86 -14.25 33.19
C SER A 111 -11.53 -14.89 34.54
N GLY A 112 -10.38 -14.50 35.11
CA GLY A 112 -9.89 -15.02 36.40
C GLY A 112 -9.19 -16.38 36.32
N VAL A 113 -9.14 -17.01 35.14
CA VAL A 113 -8.46 -18.30 34.92
C VAL A 113 -7.18 -18.12 34.12
N ASN A 114 -7.23 -17.39 33.00
CA ASN A 114 -6.08 -17.16 32.14
C ASN A 114 -5.95 -15.70 31.67
N GLN A 115 -4.76 -15.35 31.17
CA GLN A 115 -4.46 -14.08 30.50
C GLN A 115 -3.86 -14.34 29.11
N THR A 116 -4.30 -13.57 28.12
CA THR A 116 -3.87 -13.77 26.71
C THR A 116 -2.76 -12.80 26.33
N ALA A 117 -1.74 -13.31 25.62
CA ALA A 117 -0.75 -12.52 24.91
C ALA A 117 -0.71 -12.93 23.43
N LEU A 118 -0.45 -11.96 22.56
CA LEU A 118 -0.23 -12.18 21.13
C LEU A 118 1.24 -11.95 20.82
N GLN A 119 1.87 -12.90 20.14
CA GLN A 119 3.24 -12.78 19.65
C GLN A 119 3.33 -13.29 18.21
N THR A 120 4.53 -13.25 17.63
CA THR A 120 4.81 -13.73 16.28
C THR A 120 5.93 -14.77 16.32
N LEU A 121 5.70 -15.92 15.67
CA LEU A 121 6.73 -16.90 15.37
C LEU A 121 7.37 -16.58 14.03
N VAL A 122 8.69 -16.45 14.00
CA VAL A 122 9.46 -16.19 12.79
C VAL A 122 10.16 -17.48 12.36
N PHE A 123 9.68 -18.10 11.29
CA PHE A 123 10.22 -19.32 10.72
C PHE A 123 11.37 -18.98 9.78
N SER A 124 12.42 -19.78 9.82
CA SER A 124 13.54 -19.71 8.87
C SER A 124 13.33 -20.69 7.72
N GLN A 125 13.64 -20.26 6.50
CA GLN A 125 13.61 -21.15 5.34
C GLN A 125 14.75 -22.18 5.40
N LEU A 126 14.42 -23.47 5.28
CA LEU A 126 15.40 -24.57 5.20
C LEU A 126 15.69 -24.99 3.75
N GLY A 127 14.72 -24.80 2.86
CA GLY A 127 14.77 -25.15 1.44
C GLY A 127 13.61 -24.53 0.67
N SER A 128 13.52 -24.78 -0.64
CA SER A 128 12.38 -24.29 -1.42
C SER A 128 11.07 -24.90 -0.89
N GLY A 129 10.15 -24.03 -0.43
CA GLY A 129 8.88 -24.45 0.16
C GLY A 129 8.95 -25.07 1.56
N GLU A 130 10.11 -25.04 2.24
CA GLU A 130 10.27 -25.59 3.59
C GLU A 130 10.69 -24.54 4.61
N TYR A 131 9.89 -24.39 5.67
CA TYR A 131 10.04 -23.40 6.73
C TYR A 131 10.07 -24.08 8.11
N GLN A 132 10.96 -23.62 8.99
CA GLN A 132 11.07 -24.16 10.35
C GLN A 132 11.18 -23.06 11.40
N TYR A 133 10.38 -23.20 12.44
CA TYR A 133 10.63 -22.60 13.74
C TYR A 133 11.16 -23.70 14.66
N ASN A 134 12.26 -23.44 15.37
CA ASN A 134 12.89 -24.43 16.24
C ASN A 134 13.46 -23.74 17.49
N ASN A 135 12.80 -23.93 18.62
CA ASN A 135 13.22 -23.41 19.90
C ASN A 135 13.15 -24.50 20.98
N GLY A 136 14.30 -24.96 21.47
CA GLY A 136 14.39 -25.95 22.56
C GLY A 136 14.35 -25.35 23.97
N ASN A 137 14.13 -24.04 24.10
CA ASN A 137 13.92 -23.32 25.36
C ASN A 137 12.75 -22.33 25.16
N PHE A 138 11.56 -22.87 24.87
CA PHE A 138 10.41 -22.08 24.46
C PHE A 138 9.64 -21.51 25.67
N PHE A 139 10.12 -20.38 26.20
CA PHE A 139 9.50 -19.68 27.33
C PHE A 139 9.03 -18.26 26.94
N PRO A 140 8.04 -18.13 26.04
CA PRO A 140 7.65 -16.83 25.48
C PRO A 140 7.00 -15.89 26.51
N LEU A 141 6.60 -16.39 27.67
CA LEU A 141 5.90 -15.64 28.72
C LEU A 141 6.74 -15.40 29.99
N ASP A 142 8.05 -15.61 29.92
CA ASP A 142 8.95 -15.37 31.05
C ASP A 142 8.82 -13.94 31.60
N GLY A 143 8.42 -13.84 32.88
CA GLY A 143 8.23 -12.58 33.59
C GLY A 143 7.02 -11.75 33.15
N LEU A 144 6.16 -12.28 32.26
CA LEU A 144 4.96 -11.63 31.75
C LEU A 144 3.69 -12.20 32.40
N LEU A 145 2.58 -11.46 32.30
CA LEU A 145 1.25 -11.89 32.75
C LEU A 145 1.23 -12.33 34.23
N PHE A 146 0.93 -13.60 34.57
CA PHE A 146 0.99 -14.09 35.95
C PHE A 146 2.43 -14.33 36.44
N GLY A 147 3.42 -14.21 35.55
CA GLY A 147 4.84 -14.36 35.82
C GLY A 147 5.23 -15.82 35.99
N ASN A 148 6.46 -16.06 36.47
CA ASN A 148 7.00 -17.42 36.56
C ASN A 148 6.56 -18.16 37.84
N GLU A 149 5.73 -17.54 38.69
CA GLU A 149 5.17 -18.12 39.91
C GLU A 149 6.19 -18.80 40.86
N GLY A 150 7.42 -18.29 40.90
CA GLY A 150 8.50 -18.81 41.74
C GLY A 150 9.42 -19.83 41.06
N ASN A 151 9.10 -20.24 39.83
CA ASN A 151 9.99 -21.01 38.96
C ASN A 151 11.00 -20.11 38.24
N ALA A 152 12.04 -20.74 37.65
CA ALA A 152 12.99 -20.03 36.80
C ALA A 152 12.35 -19.53 35.50
N HIS A 153 11.40 -20.30 34.95
CA HIS A 153 10.67 -20.01 33.72
C HIS A 153 9.15 -20.13 33.93
N ASN A 154 8.36 -19.55 33.03
CA ASN A 154 6.92 -19.78 32.96
C ASN A 154 6.62 -21.06 32.18
N PHE A 155 5.95 -22.03 32.83
CA PHE A 155 5.61 -23.34 32.27
C PHE A 155 4.11 -23.60 32.19
N HIS A 156 3.24 -22.63 32.52
CA HIS A 156 1.81 -22.91 32.65
C HIS A 156 1.05 -22.14 31.57
N PHE A 157 1.17 -22.56 30.32
CA PHE A 157 0.55 -21.84 29.22
C PHE A 157 0.08 -22.74 28.09
N THR A 158 -0.89 -22.25 27.34
CA THR A 158 -1.27 -22.87 26.06
C THR A 158 -0.86 -21.98 24.90
N SER A 159 -0.58 -22.60 23.76
CA SER A 159 -0.33 -21.92 22.50
C SER A 159 -1.27 -22.39 21.40
N GLU A 160 -1.63 -21.45 20.53
CA GLU A 160 -2.45 -21.69 19.35
C GLU A 160 -1.83 -20.97 18.16
N VAL A 161 -1.50 -21.74 17.12
CA VAL A 161 -0.97 -21.23 15.85
C VAL A 161 -1.84 -21.76 14.73
N ARG A 162 -2.29 -20.87 13.85
CA ARG A 162 -3.08 -21.23 12.67
C ARG A 162 -2.31 -20.89 11.40
N TYR A 163 -2.52 -21.72 10.39
CA TYR A 163 -1.91 -21.54 9.09
C TYR A 163 -2.87 -22.02 7.99
N TRP A 164 -2.95 -21.27 6.89
CA TRP A 164 -3.76 -21.62 5.73
C TRP A 164 -2.86 -21.88 4.53
N PHE A 165 -3.23 -22.88 3.73
CA PHE A 165 -2.41 -23.31 2.60
C PHE A 165 -3.24 -23.87 1.46
N GLU A 166 -2.78 -23.67 0.23
CA GLU A 166 -3.30 -24.36 -0.95
C GLU A 166 -2.79 -25.81 -0.95
N TYR A 167 -3.70 -26.78 -1.04
CA TYR A 167 -3.35 -28.18 -1.14
C TYR A 167 -2.93 -28.53 -2.58
N LYS A 168 -1.66 -28.86 -2.78
CA LYS A 168 -1.07 -29.29 -4.06
C LYS A 168 -0.77 -30.79 -4.08
N GLY A 169 -0.80 -31.43 -2.91
CA GLY A 169 -0.53 -32.85 -2.74
C GLY A 169 0.91 -33.08 -2.35
N GLY A 170 1.12 -33.52 -1.11
CA GLY A 170 2.45 -33.79 -0.55
C GLY A 170 2.97 -32.73 0.42
N GLU A 171 2.12 -31.80 0.87
CA GLU A 171 2.42 -30.93 2.00
C GLU A 171 2.65 -31.76 3.26
N GLN A 172 3.60 -31.34 4.10
CA GLN A 172 3.97 -32.08 5.28
C GLN A 172 4.21 -31.16 6.45
N LEU A 173 3.50 -31.40 7.55
CA LEU A 173 3.73 -30.71 8.81
C LEU A 173 4.37 -31.68 9.80
N ALA A 174 5.50 -31.29 10.38
CA ALA A 174 6.11 -31.98 11.51
C ALA A 174 6.14 -31.07 12.74
N PHE A 175 5.76 -31.60 13.89
CA PHE A 175 5.86 -30.92 15.16
C PHE A 175 6.73 -31.72 16.13
N THR A 176 7.49 -31.01 16.96
CA THR A 176 8.12 -31.55 18.17
C THR A 176 7.85 -30.59 19.31
N GLY A 177 7.35 -31.12 20.42
CA GLY A 177 7.26 -30.36 21.64
C GLY A 177 6.85 -31.20 22.82
N ASP A 178 6.81 -30.52 23.93
CA ASP A 178 6.26 -30.92 25.21
C ASP A 178 5.35 -29.77 25.71
N ASP A 179 4.30 -30.04 26.45
CA ASP A 179 3.76 -31.36 26.76
C ASP A 179 2.77 -31.80 25.68
N ASP A 180 1.52 -31.34 25.77
CA ASP A 180 0.46 -31.77 24.88
C ASP A 180 0.55 -31.07 23.52
N VAL A 181 0.35 -31.82 22.44
CA VAL A 181 0.24 -31.24 21.10
C VAL A 181 -0.88 -31.90 20.30
N TRP A 182 -1.73 -31.08 19.70
CA TRP A 182 -2.71 -31.50 18.71
C TRP A 182 -2.60 -30.68 17.43
N VAL A 183 -2.52 -31.38 16.30
CA VAL A 183 -2.58 -30.77 14.98
C VAL A 183 -3.89 -31.17 14.32
N PHE A 184 -4.66 -30.18 13.88
CA PHE A 184 -5.87 -30.40 13.09
C PHE A 184 -5.67 -29.89 11.67
N VAL A 185 -6.10 -30.69 10.69
CA VAL A 185 -6.13 -30.35 9.26
C VAL A 185 -7.57 -30.34 8.81
N ALA A 186 -8.03 -29.22 8.22
CA ALA A 186 -9.43 -29.03 7.84
C ALA A 186 -10.41 -29.37 8.99
N GLY A 187 -10.06 -28.98 10.22
CA GLY A 187 -10.84 -29.21 11.44
C GLY A 187 -10.86 -30.65 11.95
N ARG A 188 -10.07 -31.56 11.37
CA ARG A 188 -9.97 -32.97 11.77
C ARG A 188 -8.60 -33.28 12.37
N LEU A 189 -8.57 -34.07 13.45
CA LEU A 189 -7.34 -34.40 14.16
C LEU A 189 -6.40 -35.21 13.26
N ALA A 190 -5.17 -34.73 13.12
CA ALA A 190 -4.14 -35.32 12.27
C ALA A 190 -2.94 -35.81 13.07
N VAL A 191 -2.58 -35.11 14.15
CA VAL A 191 -1.53 -35.50 15.09
C VAL A 191 -2.06 -35.36 16.50
N ASP A 192 -1.87 -36.38 17.32
CA ASP A 192 -2.22 -36.41 18.73
C ASP A 192 -1.00 -36.86 19.54
N LEU A 193 -0.45 -35.92 20.29
CA LEU A 193 0.62 -36.11 21.27
C LEU A 193 0.10 -35.61 22.63
N GLY A 194 -1.09 -36.02 23.03
CA GLY A 194 -1.64 -35.69 24.34
C GLY A 194 -0.88 -36.34 25.49
N GLY A 195 -0.85 -35.66 26.64
CA GLY A 195 -0.18 -36.09 27.85
C GLY A 195 0.91 -35.14 28.32
N VAL A 196 1.37 -35.36 29.55
CA VAL A 196 2.47 -34.62 30.19
C VAL A 196 3.73 -35.46 30.08
N HIS A 197 4.63 -35.10 29.17
CA HIS A 197 5.76 -35.92 28.76
C HIS A 197 6.88 -35.04 28.19
N GLY A 198 8.12 -35.53 28.26
CA GLY A 198 9.21 -34.85 27.55
C GLY A 198 8.99 -34.83 26.03
N ALA A 199 9.77 -34.00 25.33
CA ALA A 199 9.61 -33.71 23.91
C ALA A 199 9.30 -34.95 23.04
N MET A 200 8.12 -34.97 22.44
CA MET A 200 7.70 -35.98 21.47
C MET A 200 7.56 -35.35 20.08
N SER A 201 7.68 -36.18 19.04
CA SER A 201 7.53 -35.74 17.65
C SER A 201 6.34 -36.42 16.99
N GLY A 202 5.62 -35.65 16.19
CA GLY A 202 4.50 -36.12 15.38
C GLY A 202 4.53 -35.43 14.01
N GLN A 203 3.93 -36.07 13.02
CA GLN A 203 3.93 -35.57 11.65
C GLN A 203 2.66 -36.02 10.92
N VAL A 204 2.19 -35.15 10.03
CA VAL A 204 1.19 -35.49 9.01
C VAL A 204 1.76 -35.16 7.64
N THR A 205 1.65 -36.11 6.71
CA THR A 205 1.89 -35.89 5.28
C THR A 205 0.54 -35.92 4.56
N LEU A 206 0.23 -34.86 3.83
CA LEU A 206 -1.02 -34.69 3.09
C LEU A 206 -0.89 -35.33 1.70
N ASP A 207 -0.67 -36.64 1.68
CA ASP A 207 -0.72 -37.44 0.46
C ASP A 207 -2.18 -37.70 0.02
N ALA A 208 -2.37 -38.47 -1.06
CA ALA A 208 -3.70 -38.77 -1.58
C ALA A 208 -4.60 -39.55 -0.57
N ALA A 209 -4.02 -40.33 0.34
CA ALA A 209 -4.78 -41.07 1.34
C ALA A 209 -5.22 -40.15 2.49
N ALA A 210 -4.32 -39.27 2.94
CA ALA A 210 -4.65 -38.21 3.88
C ALA A 210 -5.70 -37.25 3.30
N ALA A 211 -5.60 -36.91 2.01
CA ALA A 211 -6.60 -36.10 1.32
C ALA A 211 -7.99 -36.73 1.37
N ALA A 212 -8.12 -38.04 1.14
CA ALA A 212 -9.40 -38.73 1.27
C ALA A 212 -9.96 -38.70 2.71
N THR A 213 -9.07 -38.76 3.71
CA THR A 213 -9.45 -38.75 5.13
C THR A 213 -9.91 -37.36 5.59
N PHE A 214 -9.18 -36.33 5.17
CA PHE A 214 -9.44 -34.95 5.56
C PHE A 214 -10.38 -34.21 4.60
N GLY A 215 -10.74 -34.80 3.47
CA GLY A 215 -11.61 -34.20 2.45
C GLY A 215 -10.90 -33.11 1.63
N LEU A 216 -9.60 -33.31 1.36
CA LEU A 216 -8.78 -32.35 0.63
C LEU A 216 -8.90 -32.57 -0.88
N THR A 217 -8.97 -31.48 -1.63
CA THR A 217 -9.02 -31.44 -3.09
C THR A 217 -7.91 -30.52 -3.59
N VAL A 218 -7.15 -30.99 -4.58
CA VAL A 218 -6.02 -30.24 -5.13
C VAL A 218 -6.47 -28.88 -5.66
N GLY A 219 -5.71 -27.83 -5.35
CA GLY A 219 -6.01 -26.44 -5.71
C GLY A 219 -7.04 -25.75 -4.81
N GLN A 220 -7.46 -26.37 -3.70
CA GLN A 220 -8.29 -25.75 -2.67
C GLN A 220 -7.44 -25.38 -1.45
N VAL A 221 -7.88 -24.38 -0.68
CA VAL A 221 -7.18 -23.94 0.54
C VAL A 221 -7.80 -24.57 1.77
N TYR A 222 -6.94 -25.00 2.69
CA TYR A 222 -7.34 -25.61 3.95
C TYR A 222 -6.60 -24.98 5.12
N GLU A 223 -7.20 -25.08 6.31
CA GLU A 223 -6.56 -24.70 7.56
C GLU A 223 -5.76 -25.87 8.12
N ILE A 224 -4.60 -25.53 8.69
CA ILE A 224 -3.92 -26.27 9.73
C ILE A 224 -3.92 -25.44 11.00
N VAL A 225 -4.24 -26.05 12.13
CA VAL A 225 -4.09 -25.42 13.44
C VAL A 225 -3.32 -26.34 14.37
N VAL A 226 -2.36 -25.77 15.07
CA VAL A 226 -1.57 -26.42 16.11
C VAL A 226 -2.00 -25.85 17.46
N PHE A 227 -2.42 -26.74 18.35
CA PHE A 227 -2.68 -26.45 19.74
C PHE A 227 -1.61 -27.15 20.57
N GLN A 228 -0.95 -26.42 21.45
CA GLN A 228 0.00 -26.99 22.40
C GLN A 228 -0.31 -26.49 23.82
N ALA A 229 0.02 -27.29 24.82
CA ALA A 229 0.00 -26.89 26.22
C ALA A 229 1.35 -27.23 26.84
N GLU A 230 2.03 -26.20 27.35
CA GLU A 230 3.16 -26.36 28.26
C GLU A 230 2.60 -26.37 29.66
N ARG A 231 2.90 -27.41 30.43
CA ARG A 231 2.36 -27.57 31.76
C ARG A 231 3.23 -28.40 32.70
N HIS A 232 4.51 -28.61 32.36
CA HIS A 232 5.46 -29.30 33.22
C HIS A 232 6.81 -28.57 33.36
N THR A 233 7.23 -28.38 34.60
CA THR A 233 8.33 -27.51 35.04
C THR A 233 9.76 -28.00 34.76
N THR A 234 9.95 -28.92 33.81
CA THR A 234 11.30 -29.49 33.52
C THR A 234 11.92 -28.96 32.24
N GLN A 235 11.16 -28.82 31.17
CA GLN A 235 11.64 -28.40 29.84
C GLN A 235 10.47 -27.87 29.01
N SER A 236 10.77 -26.99 28.04
CA SER A 236 9.79 -26.55 27.03
C SER A 236 10.43 -26.44 25.66
N ASN A 237 9.88 -27.17 24.70
CA ASN A 237 10.36 -27.36 23.35
C ASN A 237 9.24 -27.06 22.36
N TYR A 238 9.55 -26.25 21.35
CA TYR A 238 8.63 -25.92 20.29
C TYR A 238 9.35 -25.92 18.96
N ARG A 239 9.12 -26.96 18.16
CA ARG A 239 9.62 -27.04 16.79
C ARG A 239 8.49 -27.39 15.84
N LEU A 240 8.20 -26.47 14.92
CA LEU A 240 7.22 -26.64 13.85
C LEU A 240 7.94 -26.53 12.51
N THR A 241 7.82 -27.57 11.68
CA THR A 241 8.34 -27.59 10.31
C THR A 241 7.18 -27.75 9.35
N LEU A 242 7.15 -26.86 8.36
CA LEU A 242 6.17 -26.81 7.28
C LEU A 242 6.91 -27.03 5.97
N SER A 243 6.71 -28.20 5.34
CA SER A 243 7.33 -28.55 4.05
C SER A 243 6.28 -28.56 2.92
N ASN A 244 6.66 -27.98 1.78
CA ASN A 244 5.82 -27.70 0.60
C ASN A 244 4.65 -26.73 0.82
N PHE A 245 4.66 -25.98 1.92
CA PHE A 245 3.65 -24.96 2.20
C PHE A 245 4.08 -23.63 1.55
N ASN A 246 3.61 -23.41 0.32
CA ASN A 246 3.78 -22.12 -0.35
C ASN A 246 2.58 -21.24 -0.04
N SER A 247 2.78 -20.06 0.56
CA SER A 247 1.73 -19.04 0.67
C SER A 247 1.50 -18.35 -0.67
N VAL A 248 0.27 -17.90 -0.90
CA VAL A 248 -0.11 -17.09 -2.07
C VAL A 248 -0.68 -15.80 -1.51
N LYS A 249 0.03 -14.68 -1.75
CA LYS A 249 -0.45 -13.35 -1.40
C LYS A 249 -0.95 -12.65 -2.66
N SER A 250 -1.77 -11.62 -2.51
CA SER A 250 -2.02 -10.71 -3.62
C SER A 250 -0.78 -9.87 -3.88
N LYS A 251 -0.40 -9.78 -5.15
CA LYS A 251 0.37 -8.66 -5.62
C LYS A 251 -0.54 -7.76 -6.42
N CYS A 252 -0.56 -6.49 -6.03
CA CYS A 252 -1.31 -5.47 -6.71
C CYS A 252 -0.34 -4.61 -7.53
N ASP A 253 -0.61 -4.53 -8.83
CA ASP A 253 0.09 -3.67 -9.76
C ASP A 253 -0.85 -2.53 -10.17
N TRP A 254 -0.32 -1.32 -10.29
CA TRP A 254 -1.07 -0.16 -10.76
C TRP A 254 -1.33 -0.26 -12.28
N LEU A 255 -2.45 0.31 -12.72
CA LEU A 255 -2.91 0.25 -14.10
C LEU A 255 -2.67 1.57 -14.81
N CYS A 256 -1.90 1.55 -15.89
CA CYS A 256 -1.81 2.68 -16.81
C CYS A 256 -2.86 2.56 -17.93
N GLY A 257 -3.69 3.58 -18.13
CA GLY A 257 -4.70 3.63 -19.19
C GLY A 257 -6.12 3.43 -18.72
N ASP A 258 -6.39 3.57 -17.43
CA ASP A 258 -7.76 3.52 -16.90
C ASP A 258 -8.34 4.92 -16.60
N GLY A 259 -7.52 5.96 -16.76
CA GLY A 259 -7.90 7.36 -16.54
C GLY A 259 -7.93 7.76 -15.07
N ILE A 260 -7.33 6.96 -14.17
CA ILE A 260 -7.20 7.24 -12.74
C ILE A 260 -5.73 7.47 -12.42
N VAL A 261 -5.39 8.67 -11.95
CA VAL A 261 -4.01 8.97 -11.55
C VAL A 261 -3.74 8.45 -10.13
N THR A 262 -2.99 7.36 -10.02
CA THR A 262 -2.49 6.83 -8.75
C THR A 262 -1.22 7.58 -8.29
N LYS A 263 -0.75 7.31 -7.06
CA LYS A 263 0.52 7.90 -6.55
C LYS A 263 1.77 7.44 -7.33
N TYR A 264 1.63 6.39 -8.15
CA TYR A 264 2.71 5.84 -8.96
C TYR A 264 2.75 6.44 -10.37
N GLU A 265 1.81 7.32 -10.71
CA GLU A 265 1.65 7.90 -12.05
C GLU A 265 1.84 9.41 -12.02
N ALA A 266 2.50 9.93 -13.06
CA ALA A 266 2.59 11.38 -13.27
C ALA A 266 1.29 11.91 -13.90
N CYS A 267 0.63 11.08 -14.71
CA CYS A 267 -0.66 11.36 -15.33
C CYS A 267 -1.25 10.07 -15.93
N ASP A 268 -2.56 10.04 -16.14
CA ASP A 268 -3.29 9.03 -16.91
C ASP A 268 -4.55 9.69 -17.50
N ASP A 269 -4.66 9.73 -18.82
CA ASP A 269 -5.85 10.25 -19.52
C ASP A 269 -6.69 9.15 -20.19
N GLY A 270 -6.36 7.88 -19.91
CA GLY A 270 -7.01 6.69 -20.46
C GLY A 270 -6.57 6.32 -21.88
N VAL A 271 -5.92 7.21 -22.61
CA VAL A 271 -5.44 6.97 -23.99
C VAL A 271 -3.93 6.76 -23.99
N ASN A 272 -3.21 7.64 -23.29
CA ASN A 272 -1.76 7.60 -23.06
C ASN A 272 -0.94 7.38 -24.34
N ASP A 273 -1.28 8.09 -25.42
CA ASP A 273 -0.64 7.96 -26.72
C ASP A 273 0.58 8.87 -26.91
N GLY A 274 0.89 9.72 -25.93
CA GLY A 274 1.97 10.69 -25.97
C GLY A 274 1.72 11.86 -26.91
N SER A 275 0.47 12.05 -27.35
CA SER A 275 0.09 13.21 -28.14
C SER A 275 0.19 14.52 -27.34
N TYR A 276 0.06 15.65 -28.03
CA TYR A 276 0.16 16.96 -27.40
C TYR A 276 -0.97 17.19 -26.38
N GLY A 277 -0.61 17.54 -25.14
CA GLY A 277 -1.52 17.67 -24.01
C GLY A 277 -1.95 16.34 -23.37
N SER A 278 -1.48 15.21 -23.90
CA SER A 278 -1.81 13.85 -23.47
C SER A 278 -0.70 13.26 -22.59
N CYS A 279 -0.94 12.08 -22.06
CA CYS A 279 0.01 11.30 -21.29
C CYS A 279 0.90 10.41 -22.18
N MET A 280 2.17 10.22 -21.81
CA MET A 280 3.03 9.28 -22.52
C MET A 280 2.61 7.83 -22.26
N PRO A 281 2.90 6.91 -23.19
CA PRO A 281 2.74 5.49 -22.94
C PRO A 281 3.45 5.08 -21.65
N GLY A 282 2.71 4.46 -20.73
CA GLY A 282 3.21 4.03 -19.42
C GLY A 282 3.03 5.03 -18.29
N CYS A 283 2.34 6.17 -18.47
CA CYS A 283 1.81 7.03 -17.39
C CYS A 283 2.86 7.64 -16.42
N GLN A 284 4.13 7.43 -16.68
CA GLN A 284 5.25 7.95 -15.87
C GLN A 284 5.63 9.39 -16.24
N LEU A 285 5.23 9.85 -17.43
CA LEU A 285 5.57 11.17 -17.97
C LEU A 285 4.36 11.72 -18.72
N ARG A 286 4.20 13.05 -18.70
CA ARG A 286 3.32 13.73 -19.65
C ARG A 286 3.97 13.79 -21.02
N GLY A 287 3.15 13.78 -22.07
CA GLY A 287 3.58 14.12 -23.43
C GLY A 287 3.96 15.61 -23.52
N PRO A 288 4.28 16.12 -24.72
CA PRO A 288 4.52 17.55 -24.93
C PRO A 288 3.25 18.36 -24.62
N TYR A 289 3.35 19.51 -23.96
CA TYR A 289 2.21 20.38 -23.69
C TYR A 289 2.63 21.81 -23.41
N CYS A 290 1.71 22.75 -23.68
CA CYS A 290 1.88 24.14 -23.31
C CYS A 290 2.14 24.34 -21.81
N GLY A 291 3.35 24.82 -21.48
CA GLY A 291 3.85 25.00 -20.12
C GLY A 291 4.95 24.01 -19.74
N ASP A 292 5.44 23.20 -20.67
CA ASP A 292 6.58 22.31 -20.44
C ASP A 292 7.94 23.01 -20.69
N GLY A 293 7.92 24.25 -21.18
CA GLY A 293 9.09 25.08 -21.42
C GLY A 293 9.83 24.74 -22.72
N VAL A 294 9.20 23.98 -23.61
CA VAL A 294 9.71 23.65 -24.94
C VAL A 294 8.67 24.07 -25.98
N GLN A 295 9.04 24.95 -26.91
CA GLN A 295 8.11 25.36 -27.97
C GLN A 295 7.86 24.24 -28.99
N GLN A 296 6.60 23.85 -29.17
CA GLN A 296 6.12 22.83 -30.10
C GLN A 296 5.38 23.45 -31.29
N GLU A 297 6.14 24.05 -32.21
CA GLU A 297 5.62 24.77 -33.39
C GLU A 297 4.62 23.94 -34.22
N THR A 298 4.85 22.64 -34.38
CA THR A 298 3.99 21.76 -35.20
C THR A 298 2.62 21.52 -34.60
N GLU A 299 2.48 21.72 -33.29
CA GLU A 299 1.24 21.55 -32.53
C GLU A 299 0.54 22.91 -32.26
N GLY A 300 1.12 24.01 -32.76
CA GLY A 300 0.51 25.34 -32.77
C GLY A 300 1.00 26.29 -31.66
N GLU A 301 2.07 25.95 -30.96
CA GLU A 301 2.71 26.86 -29.99
C GLU A 301 3.55 27.93 -30.69
N GLU A 302 3.34 29.19 -30.30
CA GLU A 302 4.12 30.35 -30.78
C GLU A 302 5.27 30.71 -29.82
N CYS A 303 5.18 30.23 -28.59
CA CYS A 303 6.16 30.38 -27.52
C CYS A 303 5.85 29.34 -26.43
N ASP A 304 6.84 29.00 -25.60
CA ASP A 304 6.60 28.33 -24.31
C ASP A 304 7.77 28.65 -23.36
N ASP A 305 7.48 29.41 -22.29
CA ASP A 305 8.45 29.75 -21.25
C ASP A 305 8.28 28.92 -19.95
N GLY A 306 7.40 27.92 -19.99
CA GLY A 306 7.05 27.03 -18.89
C GLY A 306 5.98 27.56 -17.94
N LEU A 307 5.77 28.88 -17.88
CA LEU A 307 4.73 29.48 -17.04
C LEU A 307 3.56 29.98 -17.86
N ASN A 308 3.84 30.61 -19.01
CA ASN A 308 2.88 31.13 -19.98
C ASN A 308 1.83 32.04 -19.32
N LEU A 309 2.28 32.95 -18.46
CA LEU A 309 1.42 33.90 -17.74
C LEU A 309 1.58 35.35 -18.21
N SER A 310 2.46 35.62 -19.18
CA SER A 310 2.76 36.97 -19.64
C SER A 310 1.74 37.41 -20.69
N VAL A 311 0.79 38.24 -20.28
CA VAL A 311 -0.22 38.82 -21.18
C VAL A 311 0.32 39.94 -22.06
N TYR A 312 1.53 40.45 -21.78
CA TYR A 312 2.19 41.49 -22.57
C TYR A 312 3.71 41.27 -22.66
N GLY A 313 4.29 41.29 -23.86
CA GLY A 313 5.74 41.18 -24.10
C GLY A 313 6.36 39.82 -23.74
N GLY A 314 5.57 38.74 -23.73
CA GLY A 314 6.04 37.40 -23.42
C GLY A 314 5.04 36.32 -23.81
N CYS A 315 5.18 35.13 -23.24
CA CYS A 315 4.27 34.04 -23.55
C CYS A 315 3.00 34.08 -22.69
N ALA A 316 1.86 34.22 -23.34
CA ALA A 316 0.54 34.29 -22.74
C ALA A 316 -0.08 32.89 -22.55
N PRO A 317 -1.13 32.78 -21.72
CA PRO A 317 -1.80 31.50 -21.50
C PRO A 317 -2.27 30.86 -22.81
N GLY A 318 -1.95 29.58 -22.98
CA GLY A 318 -2.21 28.85 -24.22
C GLY A 318 -1.08 28.92 -25.25
N CYS A 319 0.13 29.31 -24.84
CA CYS A 319 1.35 29.27 -25.67
C CYS A 319 1.24 30.14 -26.91
N LYS A 320 0.66 31.31 -26.69
CA LYS A 320 0.50 32.38 -27.68
C LYS A 320 1.31 33.57 -27.25
N LEU A 321 1.86 34.30 -28.20
CA LEU A 321 2.51 35.56 -27.87
C LEU A 321 1.45 36.52 -27.31
N GLY A 322 1.71 37.07 -26.12
CA GLY A 322 0.93 38.18 -25.59
C GLY A 322 1.14 39.43 -26.45
N GLY A 323 0.23 40.40 -26.32
CA GLY A 323 0.36 41.68 -27.01
C GLY A 323 1.70 42.34 -26.71
N SER A 324 2.28 43.06 -27.65
CA SER A 324 3.59 43.66 -27.43
C SER A 324 3.84 44.83 -28.34
N CYS A 325 4.46 45.87 -27.79
CA CYS A 325 4.97 46.96 -28.59
C CYS A 325 5.85 46.48 -29.75
N GLY A 326 5.39 46.71 -30.98
CA GLY A 326 6.01 46.24 -32.22
C GLY A 326 5.14 45.26 -33.02
N ASP A 327 3.96 44.89 -32.53
CA ASP A 327 3.08 43.94 -33.21
C ASP A 327 2.08 44.61 -34.16
N GLY A 328 2.06 45.95 -34.19
CA GLY A 328 1.19 46.76 -35.04
C GLY A 328 -0.27 46.83 -34.53
N VAL A 329 -0.54 46.41 -33.29
CA VAL A 329 -1.84 46.49 -32.64
C VAL A 329 -1.74 47.34 -31.39
N VAL A 330 -2.53 48.43 -31.32
CA VAL A 330 -2.49 49.33 -30.16
C VAL A 330 -3.18 48.73 -28.94
N ASP A 331 -2.40 48.22 -28.01
CA ASP A 331 -2.83 47.59 -26.76
C ASP A 331 -2.96 48.61 -25.61
N SER A 332 -3.94 49.52 -25.77
CA SER A 332 -4.17 50.64 -24.85
C SER A 332 -4.35 50.27 -23.37
N LEU A 333 -4.82 49.05 -23.07
CA LEU A 333 -4.95 48.54 -21.70
C LEU A 333 -3.59 48.35 -21.00
N PHE A 334 -2.54 48.07 -21.77
CA PHE A 334 -1.18 47.88 -21.30
C PHE A 334 -0.31 49.14 -21.45
N GLY A 335 -0.93 50.26 -21.84
CA GLY A 335 -0.32 51.59 -21.83
C GLY A 335 0.26 52.03 -23.16
N GLU A 336 0.04 51.29 -24.25
CA GLU A 336 0.40 51.75 -25.59
C GLU A 336 -0.46 52.94 -26.01
N GLN A 337 0.19 53.94 -26.62
CA GLN A 337 -0.49 55.11 -27.19
C GLN A 337 -0.61 55.00 -28.71
N CYS A 338 0.30 54.26 -29.33
CA CYS A 338 0.34 53.93 -30.73
C CYS A 338 1.26 52.71 -30.93
N ASP A 339 1.10 52.00 -32.04
CA ASP A 339 1.97 50.92 -32.48
C ASP A 339 1.87 50.86 -34.01
N ASP A 340 2.96 51.16 -34.70
CA ASP A 340 3.06 51.11 -36.17
C ASP A 340 3.81 49.85 -36.67
N GLY A 341 4.15 48.95 -35.75
CA GLY A 341 4.89 47.70 -35.96
C GLY A 341 6.41 47.87 -36.08
N VAL A 342 6.91 49.05 -36.43
CA VAL A 342 8.36 49.32 -36.55
C VAL A 342 8.88 50.02 -35.30
N ASN A 343 8.11 50.99 -34.80
CA ASN A 343 8.32 51.73 -33.56
C ASN A 343 9.73 52.33 -33.43
N ASP A 344 10.26 52.93 -34.50
CA ASP A 344 11.63 53.46 -34.57
C ASP A 344 11.79 54.88 -34.00
N GLY A 345 10.71 55.50 -33.53
CA GLY A 345 10.69 56.84 -32.95
C GLY A 345 10.82 57.98 -33.96
N GLY A 346 10.63 57.69 -35.26
CA GLY A 346 10.63 58.70 -36.31
C GLY A 346 9.56 59.79 -36.14
N TYR A 347 9.72 60.89 -36.87
CA TYR A 347 8.77 62.00 -36.82
C TYR A 347 7.38 61.58 -37.33
N GLY A 348 6.37 61.67 -36.46
CA GLY A 348 5.00 61.22 -36.72
C GLY A 348 4.73 59.74 -36.40
N GLU A 349 5.78 58.95 -36.15
CA GLU A 349 5.77 57.51 -35.87
C GLU A 349 5.75 57.25 -34.34
N CYS A 350 5.77 55.97 -33.97
CA CYS A 350 5.80 55.51 -32.58
C CYS A 350 7.23 55.26 -32.09
N THR A 351 7.50 55.50 -30.81
CA THR A 351 8.79 55.18 -30.19
C THR A 351 8.89 53.69 -29.83
N GLU A 352 10.10 53.19 -29.55
CA GLU A 352 10.36 51.81 -29.10
C GLU A 352 9.60 51.41 -27.82
N GLU A 353 9.04 52.39 -27.09
CA GLU A 353 8.20 52.18 -25.90
C GLU A 353 6.68 52.33 -26.19
N CYS A 354 6.29 52.33 -27.47
CA CYS A 354 4.92 52.52 -27.97
C CYS A 354 4.25 53.77 -27.42
N LYS A 355 5.05 54.84 -27.35
CA LYS A 355 4.59 56.21 -27.10
C LYS A 355 4.61 56.96 -28.41
N LEU A 356 3.82 58.03 -28.45
CA LEU A 356 3.87 58.95 -29.58
C LEU A 356 5.26 59.58 -29.65
N GLY A 357 5.95 59.41 -30.77
CA GLY A 357 7.20 60.11 -31.06
C GLY A 357 6.97 61.60 -31.37
N PRO A 358 8.05 62.34 -31.70
CA PRO A 358 7.97 63.76 -32.06
C PRO A 358 7.01 63.98 -33.22
N ARG A 359 6.11 64.95 -33.11
CA ARG A 359 5.09 65.18 -34.14
C ARG A 359 4.43 66.55 -34.04
N CYS A 360 3.99 67.03 -35.18
CA CYS A 360 3.17 68.23 -35.24
C CYS A 360 1.95 68.23 -34.30
N GLY A 361 1.92 69.26 -33.46
CA GLY A 361 0.92 69.54 -32.44
C GLY A 361 1.26 68.97 -31.07
N ASP A 362 2.51 68.59 -30.81
CA ASP A 362 2.95 68.06 -29.51
C ASP A 362 3.48 69.14 -28.54
N GLY A 363 3.56 70.40 -28.99
CA GLY A 363 3.98 71.55 -28.21
C GLY A 363 5.48 71.84 -28.28
N GLU A 364 6.26 71.01 -28.98
CA GLU A 364 7.70 71.16 -29.14
C GLU A 364 8.04 71.43 -30.62
N LEU A 365 8.94 72.38 -30.89
CA LEU A 365 9.28 72.73 -32.28
C LEU A 365 10.38 71.81 -32.82
N GLN A 366 10.05 70.87 -33.70
CA GLN A 366 11.02 70.00 -34.37
C GLN A 366 11.51 70.56 -35.71
N SER A 367 12.32 71.62 -35.63
CA SER A 367 12.84 72.31 -36.82
C SER A 367 13.67 71.43 -37.78
N GLU A 368 14.33 70.39 -37.28
CA GLU A 368 15.15 69.46 -38.06
C GLU A 368 14.30 68.52 -38.95
N GLU A 369 13.07 68.23 -38.51
CA GLU A 369 12.08 67.41 -39.22
C GLU A 369 11.14 68.27 -40.10
N GLY A 370 11.39 69.58 -40.13
CA GLY A 370 10.75 70.53 -41.04
C GLY A 370 9.60 71.33 -40.44
N GLU A 371 9.35 71.29 -39.14
CA GLU A 371 8.39 72.20 -38.51
C GLU A 371 8.88 73.65 -38.50
N THR A 372 7.98 74.60 -38.69
CA THR A 372 8.28 76.05 -38.58
C THR A 372 7.53 76.73 -37.44
N CYS A 373 6.58 76.04 -36.82
CA CYS A 373 5.85 76.41 -35.60
C CYS A 373 5.28 75.12 -34.98
N ASP A 374 4.95 75.15 -33.68
CA ASP A 374 4.09 74.18 -33.01
C ASP A 374 3.32 74.94 -31.91
N ASP A 375 2.00 74.84 -31.89
CA ASP A 375 1.12 75.48 -30.89
C ASP A 375 0.34 74.47 -30.04
N GLY A 376 0.85 73.24 -29.95
CA GLY A 376 0.33 72.17 -29.09
C GLY A 376 -0.96 71.52 -29.58
N ASN A 377 -1.35 71.75 -30.83
CA ASN A 377 -2.48 71.08 -31.45
C ASN A 377 -2.35 71.03 -33.00
N ARG A 378 -3.33 70.43 -33.71
CA ARG A 378 -3.35 70.32 -35.18
C ARG A 378 -4.51 71.08 -35.84
N VAL A 379 -5.07 72.06 -35.16
CA VAL A 379 -6.08 72.97 -35.70
C VAL A 379 -5.36 73.98 -36.60
N SER A 380 -6.07 74.48 -37.61
CA SER A 380 -5.58 75.55 -38.47
C SER A 380 -6.35 76.82 -38.16
N GLY A 381 -5.68 77.97 -38.25
CA GLY A 381 -6.25 79.30 -38.02
C GLY A 381 -6.01 79.87 -36.63
N ASP A 382 -5.24 79.21 -35.77
CA ASP A 382 -4.90 79.61 -34.39
C ASP A 382 -3.43 80.00 -34.18
N GLY A 383 -2.61 79.97 -35.23
CA GLY A 383 -1.23 80.48 -35.21
C GLY A 383 -0.24 79.54 -35.87
N CYS A 384 -0.50 78.24 -35.79
CA CYS A 384 0.18 77.21 -36.54
C CYS A 384 -0.83 76.40 -37.37
N SER A 385 -0.38 75.81 -38.48
CA SER A 385 -1.26 74.96 -39.30
C SER A 385 -1.20 73.50 -38.87
N ALA A 386 -2.18 72.69 -39.29
CA ALA A 386 -2.24 71.25 -39.04
C ALA A 386 -1.02 70.40 -39.51
N ASN A 387 -0.11 71.01 -40.28
CA ASN A 387 1.15 70.45 -40.78
C ASN A 387 2.38 71.23 -40.27
N CYS A 388 2.23 71.98 -39.18
CA CYS A 388 3.28 72.71 -38.47
C CYS A 388 4.06 73.71 -39.34
N LYS A 389 3.30 74.41 -40.20
CA LYS A 389 3.75 75.57 -40.97
C LYS A 389 3.13 76.83 -40.43
N THR A 390 3.92 77.90 -40.37
CA THR A 390 3.44 79.21 -39.93
C THR A 390 2.36 79.71 -40.86
N GLU A 391 1.24 80.09 -40.27
CA GLU A 391 0.12 80.62 -41.04
C GLU A 391 0.32 82.11 -41.30
N ALA A 392 -0.07 82.57 -42.49
CA ALA A 392 -0.03 83.99 -42.79
C ALA A 392 -1.03 84.73 -41.86
N PRO A 393 -0.65 85.86 -41.26
CA PRO A 393 -1.57 86.64 -40.43
C PRO A 393 -2.80 87.00 -41.27
N ARG A 394 -3.99 86.72 -40.73
CA ARG A 394 -5.26 87.10 -41.35
C ARG A 394 -5.44 88.61 -41.37
#